data_AF-M0EMJ4-F1
#
_entry.id   AF-M0EMJ4-F1
#
_cell.length_a   1.000
_cell.length_b   1.000
_cell.length_c   1.000
_cell.angle_alpha   90.00
_cell.angle_beta   90.00
_cell.angle_gamma   90.00
#
_symmetry.space_group_name_H-M   'P 1'
#
loop_
_entity.id
_entity.type
_entity.pdbx_description
1 polymer ?
#
loop_
_entity_poly.entity_id
_entity_poly.type
_entity_poly.pdbx_seq_one_letter_code
_entity_poly.pdbx_strand_id
1 'polypeptide(L)'
;MSDDTIRVRVDRGDYFHEREHYTRGDELEVALSALEKHPNSLTRVDDPDASTAKEGADTTDSDDEIVVDPDPSDLTVDELRDRIDDVDDVDLLEAIKDAEEEGKNRETATDALKQRIRSLRG
;
A
#
# COMPACT_ATOMS: atom_id res chain seq x y z
N MET A 1 -6.90 -25.42 -18.67
CA MET A 1 -5.63 -24.84 -18.19
C MET A 1 -5.88 -23.36 -18.19
N SER A 2 -5.89 -22.73 -17.02
CA SER A 2 -6.04 -21.29 -16.95
C SER A 2 -4.71 -20.69 -17.38
N ASP A 3 -4.69 -19.91 -18.45
CA ASP A 3 -3.54 -19.08 -18.77
C ASP A 3 -3.44 -18.03 -17.65
N ASP A 4 -2.35 -18.09 -16.89
CA ASP A 4 -2.01 -17.07 -15.90
C ASP A 4 -1.63 -15.80 -16.68
N THR A 5 -2.59 -14.88 -16.82
CA THR A 5 -2.40 -13.62 -17.53
C THR A 5 -1.84 -12.58 -16.58
N ILE A 6 -0.75 -11.95 -17.00
CA ILE A 6 -0.02 -10.96 -16.25
C ILE A 6 0.10 -9.68 -17.07
N ARG A 7 0.01 -8.54 -16.39
CA ARG A 7 0.21 -7.24 -17.01
C ARG A 7 1.70 -6.98 -17.22
N VAL A 8 2.03 -6.63 -18.44
CA VAL A 8 3.41 -6.35 -18.88
C VAL A 8 3.44 -5.06 -19.66
N ARG A 9 4.61 -4.42 -19.64
CA ARG A 9 4.91 -3.25 -20.44
C ARG A 9 5.94 -3.57 -21.49
N VAL A 10 5.73 -3.06 -22.70
CA VAL A 10 6.72 -3.19 -23.77
C VAL A 10 7.89 -2.26 -23.48
N ASP A 11 9.04 -2.80 -23.09
CA ASP A 11 10.25 -2.02 -22.87
C ASP A 11 11.04 -1.82 -24.17
N ARG A 12 10.98 -2.80 -25.08
CA ARG A 12 11.84 -2.81 -26.27
C ARG A 12 11.16 -3.36 -27.52
N GLY A 13 11.24 -2.54 -28.57
CA GLY A 13 10.76 -2.86 -29.91
C GLY A 13 9.24 -2.75 -30.01
N ASP A 14 8.73 -3.45 -31.00
CA ASP A 14 7.32 -3.59 -31.31
C ASP A 14 6.86 -4.98 -30.88
N TYR A 15 5.74 -5.08 -30.17
CA TYR A 15 5.17 -6.34 -29.71
C TYR A 15 3.78 -6.54 -30.30
N PHE A 16 3.52 -7.74 -30.82
CA PHE A 16 2.20 -8.10 -31.35
C PHE A 16 1.52 -9.07 -30.41
N HIS A 17 0.33 -8.71 -29.93
CA HIS A 17 -0.51 -9.55 -29.09
C HIS A 17 -1.92 -9.58 -29.64
N GLU A 18 -2.54 -10.75 -29.77
CA GLU A 18 -3.95 -10.90 -30.18
C GLU A 18 -4.38 -10.09 -31.44
N ARG A 19 -3.45 -9.88 -32.38
CA ARG A 19 -3.60 -9.06 -33.62
C ARG A 19 -3.52 -7.55 -33.42
N GLU A 20 -3.25 -7.11 -32.21
CA GLU A 20 -2.96 -5.74 -31.84
C GLU A 20 -1.44 -5.51 -31.81
N HIS A 21 -1.05 -4.25 -31.99
CA HIS A 21 0.34 -3.82 -32.08
C HIS A 21 0.67 -2.83 -30.97
N TYR A 22 1.58 -3.24 -30.10
CA TYR A 22 2.00 -2.52 -28.91
C TYR A 22 3.42 -1.98 -29.15
N THR A 23 3.62 -0.70 -28.83
CA THR A 23 4.93 -0.04 -28.98
C THR A 23 5.56 0.18 -27.62
N ARG A 24 6.83 0.60 -27.61
CA ARG A 24 7.54 0.87 -26.37
C ARG A 24 6.76 1.82 -25.45
N GLY A 25 6.57 1.39 -24.22
CA GLY A 25 5.88 2.11 -23.17
C GLY A 25 4.43 1.70 -22.99
N ASP A 26 3.86 0.96 -23.94
CA ASP A 26 2.48 0.46 -23.90
C ASP A 26 2.34 -0.75 -22.97
N GLU A 27 1.18 -0.87 -22.34
CA GLU A 27 0.89 -1.87 -21.30
C GLU A 27 -0.22 -2.80 -21.78
N LEU A 28 -0.01 -4.09 -21.60
CA LEU A 28 -0.95 -5.10 -22.05
C LEU A 28 -0.96 -6.30 -21.11
N GLU A 29 -2.04 -7.06 -21.16
CA GLU A 29 -2.16 -8.32 -20.43
C GLU A 29 -1.74 -9.46 -21.35
N VAL A 30 -0.73 -10.23 -20.95
CA VAL A 30 -0.26 -11.39 -21.71
C VAL A 30 -0.16 -12.60 -20.80
N ALA A 31 -0.21 -13.80 -21.36
CA ALA A 31 0.12 -15.00 -20.60
C ALA A 31 1.56 -14.92 -20.04
N LEU A 32 1.79 -15.46 -18.85
CA LEU A 32 3.11 -15.55 -18.22
C LEU A 32 4.14 -16.18 -19.17
N SER A 33 3.73 -17.20 -19.93
CA SER A 33 4.59 -17.83 -20.95
C SER A 33 5.03 -16.89 -22.09
N ALA A 34 4.32 -15.79 -22.34
CA ALA A 34 4.73 -14.78 -23.31
C ALA A 34 5.86 -13.90 -22.75
N LEU A 35 5.81 -13.54 -21.47
CA LEU A 35 6.89 -12.82 -20.78
C LEU A 35 8.18 -13.66 -20.77
N GLU A 36 8.07 -14.95 -20.48
CA GLU A 36 9.21 -15.89 -20.49
C GLU A 36 9.87 -16.02 -21.87
N LYS A 37 9.07 -15.94 -22.95
CA LYS A 37 9.57 -15.97 -24.34
C LYS A 37 10.21 -14.65 -24.77
N HIS A 38 9.81 -13.54 -24.16
CA HIS A 38 10.23 -12.21 -24.53
C HIS A 38 10.80 -11.41 -23.33
N PRO A 39 11.84 -11.93 -22.65
CA PRO A 39 12.36 -11.34 -21.41
C PRO A 39 13.02 -9.98 -21.59
N ASN A 40 13.41 -9.63 -22.83
CA ASN A 40 14.05 -8.36 -23.15
C ASN A 40 13.08 -7.34 -23.76
N SER A 41 11.88 -7.77 -24.15
CA SER A 41 10.89 -6.91 -24.79
C SER A 41 9.75 -6.55 -23.85
N LEU A 42 9.45 -7.42 -22.88
CA LEU A 42 8.35 -7.25 -21.94
C LEU A 42 8.91 -7.16 -20.51
N THR A 43 8.43 -6.19 -19.75
CA THR A 43 8.72 -6.04 -18.32
C THR A 43 7.43 -6.22 -17.54
N ARG A 44 7.46 -7.07 -16.51
CA ARG A 44 6.32 -7.25 -15.60
C ARG A 44 6.01 -5.91 -14.91
N VAL A 45 4.77 -5.45 -15.03
CA VAL A 45 4.27 -4.31 -14.27
C VAL A 45 3.41 -4.89 -13.16
N ASP A 46 3.91 -4.82 -11.94
CA ASP A 46 3.12 -5.09 -10.74
C ASP A 46 2.36 -3.80 -10.42
N ASP A 47 1.13 -3.68 -10.94
CA ASP A 47 0.19 -2.69 -10.43
C ASP A 47 -0.36 -3.22 -9.10
N PRO A 48 -0.13 -2.55 -7.96
CA PRO A 48 -0.92 -2.82 -6.75
C PRO A 48 -2.39 -2.40 -6.91
N ASP A 49 -2.79 -1.82 -8.04
CA ASP A 49 -4.03 -1.05 -8.21
C ASP A 49 -4.90 -1.51 -9.41
N ALA A 50 -4.85 -2.80 -9.77
CA ALA A 50 -5.70 -3.36 -10.86
C ALA A 50 -6.45 -4.64 -10.47
N SER A 51 -6.76 -4.81 -9.17
CA SER A 51 -7.75 -5.78 -8.70
C SER A 51 -8.47 -5.26 -7.46
N THR A 52 -9.23 -4.18 -7.60
CA THR A 52 -10.22 -3.81 -6.56
C THR A 52 -11.47 -3.21 -7.18
N ALA A 53 -12.12 -3.98 -8.05
CA ALA A 53 -13.55 -3.90 -8.24
C ALA A 53 -14.15 -5.29 -7.98
N LYS A 54 -14.06 -5.74 -6.73
CA LYS A 54 -14.93 -6.79 -6.22
C LYS A 54 -15.08 -6.64 -4.70
N GLU A 55 -16.27 -6.15 -4.34
CA GLU A 55 -17.03 -6.49 -3.15
C GLU A 55 -16.25 -6.45 -1.83
N GLY A 56 -16.52 -5.42 -1.03
CA GLY A 56 -16.25 -5.43 0.41
C GLY A 56 -16.88 -6.67 1.03
N ALA A 57 -16.09 -7.73 1.14
CA ALA A 57 -16.25 -8.78 2.12
C ALA A 57 -15.70 -8.24 3.44
N ASP A 58 -16.35 -7.21 3.97
CA ASP A 58 -16.15 -6.77 5.34
C ASP A 58 -17.20 -7.48 6.22
N THR A 59 -16.90 -8.74 6.49
CA THR A 59 -17.48 -9.47 7.62
C THR A 59 -16.36 -10.31 8.19
N THR A 60 -15.79 -9.89 9.31
CA THR A 60 -15.72 -10.71 10.54
C THR A 60 -15.41 -9.80 11.73
N ASP A 61 -16.49 -9.44 12.42
CA ASP A 61 -16.52 -9.18 13.86
C ASP A 61 -15.84 -10.33 14.60
N SER A 62 -14.68 -10.09 15.23
CA SER A 62 -14.16 -10.72 16.47
C SER A 62 -12.66 -10.48 16.61
N ASP A 63 -12.27 -9.53 17.48
CA ASP A 63 -10.92 -9.47 18.09
C ASP A 63 -9.73 -9.31 17.11
N ASP A 64 -9.81 -8.36 16.18
CA ASP A 64 -8.65 -7.94 15.37
C ASP A 64 -7.93 -6.83 16.16
N GLU A 65 -6.79 -7.17 16.79
CA GLU A 65 -5.85 -6.17 17.28
C GLU A 65 -5.60 -5.20 16.13
N ILE A 66 -6.08 -3.96 16.26
CA ILE A 66 -5.78 -2.89 15.32
C ILE A 66 -4.27 -2.72 15.37
N VAL A 67 -3.55 -3.40 14.46
CA VAL A 67 -2.09 -3.29 14.36
C VAL A 67 -1.82 -1.94 13.71
N VAL A 68 -1.78 -0.90 14.54
CA VAL A 68 -1.31 0.42 14.13
C VAL A 68 0.20 0.28 13.94
N ASP A 69 0.67 0.57 12.73
CA ASP A 69 2.12 0.63 12.50
C ASP A 69 2.71 1.70 13.42
N PRO A 70 3.75 1.37 14.21
CA PRO A 70 4.31 2.31 15.17
C PRO A 70 5.10 3.43 14.50
N ASP A 71 5.33 3.43 13.19
CA ASP A 71 6.08 4.47 12.48
C ASP A 71 5.17 5.61 11.98
N PRO A 72 5.16 6.77 12.65
CA PRO A 72 4.38 7.92 12.21
C PRO A 72 5.01 8.66 11.04
N SER A 73 6.27 8.37 10.67
CA SER A 73 6.98 9.09 9.60
C SER A 73 6.42 8.76 8.23
N ASP A 74 5.80 7.60 8.05
CA ASP A 74 5.11 7.23 6.80
C ASP A 74 3.79 8.00 6.60
N LEU A 75 3.22 8.54 7.68
CA LEU A 75 1.95 9.28 7.67
C LEU A 75 2.18 10.80 7.65
N THR A 76 1.25 11.53 7.04
CA THR A 76 1.15 12.98 7.27
C THR A 76 0.63 13.27 8.68
N VAL A 77 0.79 14.52 9.15
CA VAL A 77 0.32 14.91 10.49
C VAL A 77 -1.19 14.74 10.62
N ASP A 78 -1.94 15.07 9.56
CA ASP A 78 -3.40 14.92 9.54
C ASP A 78 -3.82 13.44 9.55
N GLU A 79 -3.19 12.60 8.71
CA GLU A 79 -3.47 11.16 8.70
C GLU A 79 -3.11 10.47 10.02
N LEU A 80 -1.96 10.82 10.60
CA LEU A 80 -1.56 10.33 11.92
C LEU A 80 -2.59 10.74 12.97
N ARG A 81 -3.10 11.97 12.91
CA ARG A 81 -4.06 12.49 13.88
C ARG A 81 -5.41 11.78 13.79
N ASP A 82 -5.92 11.54 12.59
CA ASP A 82 -7.11 10.71 12.38
C ASP A 82 -6.87 9.29 12.88
N ARG A 83 -5.70 8.73 12.58
CA ARG A 83 -5.35 7.35 12.95
C ARG A 83 -5.32 7.16 14.47
N ILE A 84 -4.66 8.06 15.20
CA ILE A 84 -4.52 7.96 16.67
C ILE A 84 -5.82 8.28 17.41
N ASP A 85 -6.78 8.96 16.78
CA ASP A 85 -8.05 9.31 17.41
C ASP A 85 -8.94 8.07 17.64
N ASP A 86 -8.80 7.06 16.78
CA ASP A 86 -9.49 5.77 16.91
C ASP A 86 -8.72 4.77 17.80
N VAL A 87 -7.50 5.13 18.22
CA VAL A 87 -6.64 4.27 19.05
C VAL A 87 -6.89 4.54 20.53
N ASP A 88 -7.30 3.51 21.24
CA ASP A 88 -7.51 3.52 22.69
C ASP A 88 -6.37 2.86 23.49
N ASP A 89 -5.36 2.32 22.81
CA ASP A 89 -4.21 1.68 23.44
C ASP A 89 -3.11 2.71 23.79
N VAL A 90 -2.88 2.89 25.08
CA VAL A 90 -1.91 3.88 25.59
C VAL A 90 -0.47 3.45 25.30
N ASP A 91 -0.15 2.17 25.43
CA ASP A 91 1.20 1.65 25.21
C ASP A 91 1.59 1.78 23.73
N LEU A 92 0.64 1.54 22.83
CA LEU A 92 0.80 1.76 21.39
C LEU A 92 1.03 3.23 21.04
N LEU A 93 0.24 4.14 21.62
CA LEU A 93 0.42 5.57 21.41
C LEU A 93 1.77 6.08 21.96
N GLU A 94 2.27 5.52 23.07
CA GLU A 94 3.59 5.83 23.59
C GLU A 94 4.71 5.34 22.65
N ALA A 95 4.56 4.16 22.04
CA ALA A 95 5.50 3.65 21.03
C ALA A 95 5.53 4.54 19.77
N ILE A 96 4.36 4.93 19.26
CA ILE A 96 4.25 5.83 18.09
C ILE A 96 4.89 7.19 18.39
N LYS A 97 4.70 7.71 19.61
CA LYS A 97 5.31 8.97 20.04
C LYS A 97 6.84 8.88 20.07
N ASP A 98 7.39 7.80 20.60
CA ASP A 98 8.84 7.59 20.64
C ASP A 98 9.41 7.53 19.20
N ALA A 99 8.74 6.80 18.32
CA ALA A 99 9.09 6.73 16.90
C ALA A 99 8.99 8.10 16.18
N GLU A 100 7.99 8.94 16.50
CA GLU A 100 7.93 10.31 15.98
C GLU A 100 9.11 11.14 16.49
N GLU A 101 9.43 11.05 17.78
CA GLU A 101 10.50 11.82 18.42
C GLU A 101 11.90 11.41 17.91
N GLU A 102 12.11 10.13 17.59
CA GLU A 102 13.34 9.61 16.96
C GLU A 102 13.42 9.88 15.45
N GLY A 103 12.27 9.91 14.77
CA GLY A 103 12.15 10.10 13.33
C GLY A 103 12.15 11.58 12.91
N LYS A 104 10.99 12.05 12.43
CA LYS A 104 10.85 13.42 11.91
C LYS A 104 10.70 14.50 12.99
N ASN A 105 10.40 14.10 14.22
CA ASN A 105 10.20 14.96 15.39
C ASN A 105 9.30 16.17 15.09
N ARG A 106 8.16 15.93 14.45
CA ARG A 106 7.20 16.99 14.14
C ARG A 106 6.47 17.34 15.43
N GLU A 107 6.65 18.59 15.88
CA GLU A 107 6.05 19.08 17.11
C GLU A 107 4.51 18.93 17.10
N THR A 108 3.87 19.13 15.96
CA THR A 108 2.41 19.01 15.79
C THR A 108 1.91 17.56 15.92
N ALA A 109 2.64 16.60 15.38
CA ALA A 109 2.34 15.17 15.51
C ALA A 109 2.52 14.71 16.95
N THR A 110 3.64 15.11 17.55
CA THR A 110 3.99 14.77 18.93
C THR A 110 2.98 15.37 19.92
N ASP A 111 2.49 16.60 19.69
CA ASP A 111 1.47 17.23 20.53
C ASP A 111 0.13 16.50 20.44
N ALA A 112 -0.28 16.08 19.25
CA ALA A 112 -1.50 15.29 19.04
C ALA A 112 -1.45 13.95 19.79
N LEU A 113 -0.33 13.23 19.71
CA LEU A 113 -0.09 11.99 20.46
C LEU A 113 -0.14 12.21 21.97
N LYS A 114 0.56 13.24 22.48
CA LYS A 114 0.54 13.62 23.90
C LYS A 114 -0.88 13.93 24.37
N GLN A 115 -1.68 14.62 23.55
CA GLN A 115 -3.06 14.98 23.86
C GLN A 115 -3.96 13.74 23.95
N ARG A 116 -3.83 12.81 22.99
CA ARG A 116 -4.58 11.54 22.99
C ARG A 116 -4.22 10.66 24.19
N ILE A 117 -2.93 10.44 24.45
CA ILE A 117 -2.44 9.68 25.61
C ILE A 117 -2.99 10.28 26.92
N ARG A 118 -2.98 11.60 27.04
CA ARG A 118 -3.53 12.29 28.21
C ARG A 118 -5.03 12.11 28.35
N SER A 119 -5.77 12.07 27.24
CA SER A 119 -7.22 11.81 27.24
C SER A 119 -7.56 10.40 27.74
N LEU A 120 -6.70 9.42 27.46
CA LEU A 120 -6.90 8.03 27.88
C LEU A 120 -6.42 7.76 29.32
N ARG A 121 -5.39 8.47 29.78
CA ARG A 121 -4.90 8.39 31.18
C ARG A 121 -5.67 9.29 32.17
N GLY A 122 -6.51 10.18 31.66
CA GLY A 122 -7.15 11.29 32.38
C GLY A 122 -8.36 10.92 33.21
#